data_AF-A0A2N8DT78-F1
#
_entry.id   AF-A0A2N8DT78-F1
#
_cell.length_a   1.000
_cell.length_b   1.000
_cell.length_c   1.000
_cell.angle_alpha   90.00
_cell.angle_beta   90.00
_cell.angle_gamma   90.00
#
_symmetry.space_group_name_H-M   'P 1'
#
loop_
_entity.id
_entity.type
_entity.pdbx_description
1 polymer ?
#
loop_
_entity_poly.entity_id
_entity_poly.type
_entity_poly.pdbx_seq_one_letter_code
_entity_poly.pdbx_strand_id
1 'polypeptide(L)'
;MALIVVISLMVVGGLNWLMNESWLIATQASGEDAFSYLIIEILQAVAIHSVAVAFIPLLLAFFRQTLASYVVLILMLSLYMLLITGLNAVGPAIAGLMIAAVAYAVFTKSVNLIRYFRAK
;
A
#
# COMPACT_ATOMS: atom_id res chain seq x y z
N MET A 1 13.51 3.63 -2.89
CA MET A 1 12.54 4.69 -3.24
C MET A 1 11.65 4.26 -4.39
N ALA A 2 12.18 3.96 -5.58
CA ALA A 2 11.36 3.48 -6.72
C ALA A 2 10.46 2.29 -6.36
N LEU A 3 10.98 1.30 -5.62
CA LEU A 3 10.20 0.14 -5.19
C LEU A 3 8.99 0.50 -4.30
N ILE A 4 9.12 1.51 -3.44
CA ILE A 4 8.00 1.99 -2.58
C ILE A 4 6.88 2.53 -3.46
N VAL A 5 7.23 3.36 -4.45
CA VAL A 5 6.26 3.93 -5.41
C VAL A 5 5.57 2.82 -6.20
N VAL A 6 6.33 1.86 -6.72
CA VAL A 6 5.79 0.74 -7.51
C VAL A 6 4.82 -0.11 -6.69
N ILE A 7 5.19 -0.49 -5.47
CA ILE A 7 4.32 -1.28 -4.59
C ILE A 7 3.04 -0.50 -4.28
N SER A 8 3.15 0.80 -3.95
CA SER A 8 1.98 1.64 -3.69
C SER A 8 1.06 1.73 -4.91
N LEU A 9 1.60 1.92 -6.11
CA LEU A 9 0.81 1.98 -7.35
C LEU A 9 0.12 0.65 -7.66
N MET A 10 0.84 -0.47 -7.53
CA MET A 10 0.26 -1.79 -7.80
C MET A 10 -0.89 -2.12 -6.87
N VAL A 11 -0.70 -1.94 -5.55
CA VAL A 11 -1.70 -2.32 -4.57
C VAL A 11 -2.91 -1.39 -4.61
N VAL A 12 -2.67 -0.07 -4.63
CA VAL A 12 -3.76 0.92 -4.71
C VAL A 12 -4.48 0.79 -6.05
N GLY A 13 -3.76 0.66 -7.17
CA GLY A 13 -4.32 0.46 -8.50
C GLY A 13 -5.19 -0.78 -8.59
N GLY A 14 -4.68 -1.93 -8.15
CA GLY A 14 -5.42 -3.18 -8.13
C GLY A 14 -6.69 -3.11 -7.30
N LEU A 15 -6.64 -2.45 -6.12
CA LEU A 15 -7.82 -2.30 -5.27
C LEU A 15 -8.87 -1.37 -5.87
N ASN A 16 -8.47 -0.20 -6.41
CA ASN A 16 -9.44 0.70 -7.04
C ASN A 16 -10.08 0.06 -8.28
N TRP A 17 -9.29 -0.68 -9.06
CA TRP A 17 -9.83 -1.44 -10.19
C TRP A 17 -10.87 -2.47 -9.73
N LEU A 18 -10.52 -3.29 -8.73
CA LEU A 18 -11.41 -4.32 -8.20
C LEU A 18 -12.71 -3.74 -7.62
N MET A 19 -12.63 -2.63 -6.89
CA MET A 19 -13.82 -2.00 -6.30
C MET A 19 -14.75 -1.36 -7.33
N ASN A 20 -14.23 -1.00 -8.51
CA ASN A 20 -14.99 -0.37 -9.58
C ASN A 20 -15.33 -1.32 -10.73
N GLU A 21 -14.98 -2.60 -10.65
CA GLU A 21 -15.17 -3.57 -11.74
C GLU A 21 -16.62 -3.64 -12.24
N SER A 22 -17.59 -3.70 -11.32
CA SER A 22 -19.02 -3.71 -11.66
C SER A 22 -19.48 -2.45 -12.39
N TRP A 23 -18.98 -1.28 -11.96
CA TRP A 23 -19.26 0.00 -12.58
C TRP A 23 -18.59 0.14 -13.94
N LEU A 24 -17.37 -0.38 -14.10
CA LEU A 24 -16.67 -0.43 -15.38
C LEU A 24 -17.45 -1.26 -16.40
N ILE A 25 -17.96 -2.44 -16.01
CA ILE A 25 -18.80 -3.28 -16.87
C ILE A 25 -20.09 -2.56 -17.26
N ALA A 26 -20.77 -1.92 -16.29
CA ALA A 26 -22.01 -1.20 -16.54
C ALA A 26 -21.82 0.01 -17.46
N THR A 27 -20.77 0.81 -17.22
CA THR A 27 -20.48 2.02 -18.01
C THR A 27 -20.03 1.68 -19.42
N GLN A 28 -19.26 0.59 -19.60
CA GLN A 28 -18.89 0.08 -20.92
C GLN A 28 -20.11 -0.27 -21.79
N ALA A 29 -21.19 -0.77 -21.18
CA ALA A 29 -22.44 -1.05 -21.88
C ALA A 29 -23.27 0.21 -22.17
N SER A 30 -23.05 1.31 -21.44
CA SER A 30 -23.82 2.56 -21.56
C SER A 30 -23.29 3.55 -22.60
N GLY A 31 -22.04 3.43 -23.03
CA GLY A 31 -21.41 4.30 -24.04
C GLY A 31 -19.98 4.71 -23.70
N GLU A 32 -19.23 5.11 -24.72
CA GLU A 32 -17.77 5.39 -24.64
C GLU A 32 -17.42 6.56 -23.71
N ASP A 33 -18.25 7.61 -23.68
CA ASP A 33 -18.01 8.79 -22.84
C ASP A 33 -18.09 8.48 -21.34
N ALA A 34 -19.10 7.69 -20.93
CA ALA A 34 -19.29 7.30 -19.54
C ALA A 34 -18.16 6.39 -19.04
N PHE A 35 -17.74 5.45 -19.89
CA PHE A 35 -16.62 4.57 -19.60
C PHE A 35 -15.29 5.33 -19.48
N SER A 36 -15.02 6.25 -20.41
CA SER A 36 -13.82 7.08 -20.41
C SER A 36 -13.74 7.99 -19.18
N TYR A 37 -14.86 8.60 -18.79
CA TYR A 37 -14.95 9.41 -17.58
C TYR A 37 -14.61 8.59 -16.33
N LEU A 38 -15.19 7.39 -16.19
CA LEU A 38 -14.94 6.52 -15.04
C LEU A 38 -13.48 6.06 -14.97
N ILE A 39 -12.85 5.74 -16.11
CA ILE A 39 -11.41 5.40 -16.14
C ILE A 39 -10.56 6.55 -15.62
N ILE A 40 -10.85 7.79 -16.04
CA ILE A 40 -10.09 8.97 -15.60
C ILE A 40 -10.27 9.17 -14.10
N GLU A 41 -11.48 9.01 -13.58
CA GLU A 41 -11.77 9.11 -12.16
C GLU A 41 -10.99 8.07 -11.33
N ILE A 42 -10.98 6.81 -11.78
CA ILE A 42 -10.19 5.73 -11.17
C ILE A 42 -8.69 6.08 -11.20
N LEU A 43 -8.18 6.54 -12.34
CA LEU A 43 -6.75 6.85 -12.48
C LEU A 43 -6.32 8.01 -11.57
N GLN A 44 -7.15 9.04 -11.44
CA GLN A 44 -6.93 10.15 -10.52
C GLN A 44 -6.96 9.69 -9.07
N ALA A 45 -7.94 8.86 -8.69
CA ALA A 45 -8.02 8.28 -7.35
C ALA A 45 -6.76 7.44 -7.03
N VAL A 46 -6.31 6.60 -7.97
CA VAL A 46 -5.08 5.81 -7.81
C VAL A 46 -3.87 6.72 -7.60
N ALA A 47 -3.70 7.76 -8.43
CA ALA A 47 -2.58 8.67 -8.29
C ALA A 47 -2.55 9.36 -6.90
N ILE A 48 -3.69 9.91 -6.47
CA ILE A 48 -3.81 10.62 -5.19
C ILE A 48 -3.56 9.66 -4.01
N HIS A 49 -4.23 8.51 -4.00
CA HIS A 49 -4.12 7.53 -2.93
C HIS A 49 -2.71 6.91 -2.86
N SER A 50 -2.08 6.59 -4.00
CA SER A 50 -0.71 6.07 -4.01
C SER A 50 0.29 7.06 -3.46
N VAL A 51 0.14 8.36 -3.76
CA VAL A 51 1.00 9.41 -3.16
C VAL A 51 0.78 9.47 -1.66
N ALA A 52 -0.48 9.49 -1.20
CA ALA A 52 -0.80 9.55 0.23
C ALA A 52 -0.19 8.35 1.00
N VAL A 53 -0.35 7.13 0.48
CA VAL A 53 0.21 5.90 1.06
C VAL A 53 1.74 5.90 1.05
N ALA A 54 2.35 6.35 -0.05
CA ALA A 54 3.80 6.32 -0.22
C ALA A 54 4.54 7.45 0.51
N PHE A 55 3.88 8.54 0.88
CA PHE A 55 4.53 9.76 1.35
C PHE A 55 5.42 9.53 2.58
N ILE A 56 4.88 8.95 3.65
CA ILE A 56 5.63 8.69 4.89
C ILE A 56 6.75 7.66 4.66
N PRO A 57 6.52 6.51 4.00
CA PRO A 57 7.59 5.59 3.60
C PRO A 57 8.71 6.25 2.80
N LEU A 58 8.38 7.10 1.83
CA LEU A 58 9.37 7.80 1.01
C LEU A 58 10.22 8.76 1.85
N LEU A 59 9.59 9.48 2.78
CA LEU A 59 10.29 10.36 3.73
C LEU A 59 11.27 9.56 4.61
N LEU A 60 10.85 8.41 5.15
CA LEU A 60 11.72 7.54 5.94
C LEU A 60 12.89 6.99 5.11
N ALA A 61 12.62 6.58 3.87
CA ALA A 61 13.67 6.14 2.96
C ALA A 61 14.65 7.28 2.62
N PHE A 62 14.18 8.52 2.50
CA PHE A 62 15.01 9.71 2.29
C PHE A 62 15.97 9.94 3.45
N PHE A 63 15.51 9.78 4.69
CA PHE A 63 16.35 9.81 5.88
C PHE A 63 17.16 8.53 6.13
N ARG A 64 17.34 7.68 5.11
CA ARG A 64 18.09 6.41 5.15
C ARG A 64 17.54 5.38 6.16
N GLN A 65 16.31 5.53 6.61
CA GLN A 65 15.62 4.56 7.46
C GLN A 65 14.90 3.51 6.61
N THR A 66 15.64 2.85 5.71
CA THR A 66 15.09 1.98 4.66
C THR A 66 14.20 0.87 5.21
N LEU A 67 14.55 0.29 6.34
CA LEU A 67 13.76 -0.81 6.91
C LEU A 67 12.46 -0.33 7.56
N ALA A 68 12.53 0.75 8.32
CA ALA A 68 11.33 1.41 8.84
C ALA A 68 10.41 1.86 7.70
N SER A 69 10.97 2.32 6.57
CA SER A 69 10.17 2.72 5.42
C SER A 69 9.29 1.60 4.87
N TYR A 70 9.82 0.38 4.74
CA TYR A 70 9.04 -0.76 4.24
C TYR A 70 8.01 -1.25 5.25
N VAL A 71 8.33 -1.21 6.54
CA VAL A 71 7.38 -1.56 7.61
C VAL A 71 6.21 -0.60 7.60
N VAL A 72 6.47 0.71 7.56
CA VAL A 72 5.42 1.73 7.48
C VAL A 72 4.64 1.63 6.18
N LEU A 73 5.28 1.29 5.06
CA LEU A 73 4.59 1.05 3.79
C LEU A 73 3.55 -0.07 3.92
N ILE A 74 3.93 -1.20 4.53
CA ILE A 74 3.00 -2.31 4.73
C ILE A 74 1.84 -1.87 5.63
N LEU A 75 2.11 -1.18 6.74
CA LEU A 75 1.07 -0.66 7.64
C LEU A 75 0.09 0.28 6.90
N MET A 76 0.62 1.22 6.11
CA MET A 76 -0.19 2.17 5.34
C MET A 76 -1.05 1.46 4.29
N LEU A 77 -0.50 0.45 3.61
CA LEU A 77 -1.24 -0.37 2.65
C LEU A 77 -2.34 -1.21 3.31
N SER A 78 -2.08 -1.78 4.50
CA SER A 78 -3.10 -2.51 5.26
C SER A 78 -4.24 -1.60 5.71
N LEU A 79 -3.92 -0.38 6.17
CA LEU A 79 -4.94 0.62 6.51
C LEU A 79 -5.74 1.05 5.29
N TYR A 80 -5.08 1.25 4.14
CA TYR A 80 -5.73 1.61 2.89
C TYR A 80 -6.71 0.52 2.43
N MET A 81 -6.29 -0.76 2.45
CA MET A 81 -7.17 -1.89 2.16
C MET A 81 -8.40 -1.86 3.06
N LEU A 82 -8.20 -1.74 4.38
CA LEU A 82 -9.29 -1.73 5.35
C LEU A 82 -10.32 -0.62 5.08
N LEU A 83 -9.85 0.58 4.72
CA LEU A 83 -10.71 1.72 4.41
C LEU A 83 -11.55 1.48 3.15
N ILE A 84 -10.92 0.96 2.09
CA ILE A 84 -11.53 0.86 0.75
C ILE A 84 -12.48 -0.33 0.62
N THR A 85 -12.15 -1.47 1.20
CA THR A 85 -12.99 -2.69 1.07
C THR A 85 -14.10 -2.77 2.12
N GLY A 86 -14.15 -1.83 3.07
CA GLY A 86 -15.07 -1.86 4.21
C GLY A 86 -14.71 -2.91 5.27
N LEU A 87 -15.43 -2.88 6.41
CA LEU A 87 -15.21 -3.73 7.61
C LEU A 87 -15.20 -5.26 7.36
N ASN A 88 -15.58 -5.75 6.18
CA ASN A 88 -15.58 -7.18 5.87
C ASN A 88 -14.21 -7.72 5.42
N ALA A 89 -13.23 -6.88 5.05
CA ALA A 89 -11.85 -7.32 4.76
C ALA A 89 -10.88 -7.12 5.94
N VAL A 90 -11.41 -6.94 7.15
CA VAL A 90 -10.65 -6.81 8.40
C VAL A 90 -9.71 -8.00 8.61
N GLY A 91 -10.12 -9.22 8.28
CA GLY A 91 -9.32 -10.44 8.46
C GLY A 91 -7.98 -10.40 7.71
N PRO A 92 -7.99 -10.23 6.37
CA PRO A 92 -6.76 -10.08 5.58
C PRO A 92 -5.89 -8.89 5.99
N ALA A 93 -6.49 -7.75 6.34
CA ALA A 93 -5.76 -6.55 6.76
C ALA A 93 -5.06 -6.76 8.13
N ILE A 94 -5.73 -7.38 9.10
CA ILE A 94 -5.15 -7.72 10.41
C ILE A 94 -4.03 -8.74 10.25
N ALA A 95 -4.20 -9.76 9.39
CA ALA A 95 -3.15 -10.71 9.09
C ALA A 95 -1.91 -10.02 8.51
N GLY A 96 -2.10 -9.06 7.60
CA GLY A 96 -1.01 -8.23 7.06
C GLY A 96 -0.29 -7.40 8.13
N LEU A 97 -1.03 -6.75 9.04
CA LEU A 97 -0.48 -5.98 10.16
C LEU A 97 0.32 -6.87 11.14
N MET A 98 -0.19 -8.05 11.47
CA MET A 98 0.47 -9.03 12.33
C MET A 98 1.79 -9.50 11.71
N ILE A 99 1.80 -9.81 10.41
CA ILE A 99 3.00 -10.23 9.68
C ILE A 99 4.02 -9.08 9.63
N ALA A 100 3.58 -7.85 9.39
CA ALA A 100 4.45 -6.67 9.38
C ALA A 100 5.10 -6.40 10.74
N ALA A 101 4.33 -6.49 11.82
CA ALA A 101 4.82 -6.32 13.19
C ALA A 101 5.84 -7.39 13.57
N VAL A 102 5.57 -8.65 13.22
CA VAL A 102 6.49 -9.77 13.44
C VAL A 102 7.77 -9.58 12.63
N ALA A 103 7.67 -9.23 11.35
CA ALA A 103 8.82 -8.97 10.48
C ALA A 103 9.69 -7.84 11.02
N TYR A 104 9.09 -6.75 11.49
CA TYR A 104 9.80 -5.64 12.12
C TYR A 104 10.50 -6.07 13.42
N ALA A 105 9.81 -6.79 14.30
CA ALA A 105 10.36 -7.24 15.56
C ALA A 105 11.57 -8.18 15.37
N VAL A 106 11.46 -9.13 14.44
CA VAL A 106 12.56 -10.01 14.05
C VAL A 106 13.71 -9.20 13.50
N PHE A 107 13.44 -8.28 12.57
CA PHE A 107 14.45 -7.45 11.96
C PHE A 107 15.24 -6.63 12.99
N THR A 108 14.54 -5.97 13.91
CA THR A 108 15.15 -5.14 14.95
C THR A 108 16.04 -5.96 15.87
N LYS A 109 15.59 -7.17 16.25
CA LYS A 109 16.41 -8.11 17.03
C LYS A 109 17.65 -8.55 16.27
N SER A 110 17.54 -8.87 14.99
CA SER A 110 18.69 -9.29 14.17
C SER A 110 19.75 -8.20 14.06
N VAL A 111 19.34 -6.94 13.85
CA VAL A 111 20.29 -5.80 13.79
C VAL A 111 21.01 -5.59 15.12
N ASN A 112 20.27 -5.66 16.24
CA ASN A 112 20.87 -5.50 17.56
C ASN A 112 21.86 -6.62 17.87
N LEU A 113 21.56 -7.85 17.44
CA LEU A 113 22.45 -8.99 17.61
C LEU A 113 23.75 -8.82 16.80
N ILE A 114 23.66 -8.36 15.55
CA ILE A 114 24.84 -8.07 14.73
C ILE A 114 25.69 -6.96 15.36
N ARG A 115 25.06 -5.89 15.86
CA ARG A 115 25.78 -4.81 16.56
C ARG A 115 26.48 -5.31 17.81
N TYR A 116 25.83 -6.18 18.59
CA TYR A 116 26.43 -6.79 19.78
C TYR A 116 27.69 -7.60 19.44
N PHE A 117 27.64 -8.43 18.39
CA PHE A 117 28.81 -9.21 17.96
C PHE A 117 29.93 -8.36 17.36
N ARG A 118 29.61 -7.21 16.76
CA ARG A 118 30.61 -6.30 16.17
C ARG A 118 31.28 -5.38 17.18
N ALA A 119 30.66 -5.20 18.35
CA ALA A 119 31.20 -4.38 19.45
C ALA A 119 32.07 -5.20 20.42
N LYS A 120 32.21 -6.50 20.15
CA LYS A 120 33.04 -7.45 20.90
C LYS A 120 34.23 -7.84 20.03
#